data_AF-A0AAN9BB06-F1
#
_entry.id   AF-A0AAN9BB06-F1
#
_cell.length_a   1.000
_cell.length_b   1.000
_cell.length_c   1.000
_cell.angle_alpha   90.00
_cell.angle_beta   90.00
_cell.angle_gamma   90.00
#
_symmetry.space_group_name_H-M   'P 1'
#
loop_
_entity.id
_entity.type
_entity.pdbx_description
1 polymer ?
#
loop_
_entity_poly.entity_id
_entity_poly.type
_entity_poly.pdbx_seq_one_letter_code
_entity_poly.pdbx_strand_id
1 'polypeptide(L)'
;MNPVIDKTTGKPFPIRLCNSFNNYTDFHNGTYMVWPGEENYCRELVPMEKPDEYNMRTFLQNITFSKLLSLKLSFTFTTFHLNLAETHYGPTCFTVNATILYTNLKRSGQLQISLVTHNRERECTGRILSDAVKEEEEAVIRKNLALDSFVIIFCVASFLLCVRSFVLAVKLLWEVEGNLKKKLGYSDRMQFFNLWYILIMVNDIFTISAASVKIQLGTRAISSSSENYNACSILLGLGGLMAWIGCLRYLEFFRGYGVLILTLKSAFPNVLRFMICAFVMYLGFLFCGWLVLGPYHLKFRELYTTSESLYSLINGDDMFVTFTATMTEDQAVWLFSRVYLYTFISLYIFCVLSLFISVFTDTYETLKNHFKEGFPKTDLHRFLEQAVDDNDDLRDISSCCKRCKCKCKDQSDEPTEQQTRV
;
A
#
# COMPACT_ATOMS: atom_id res chain seq x y z
N MET A 1 33.36 -3.35 -14.07
CA MET A 1 33.17 -2.56 -12.84
C MET A 1 34.44 -1.79 -12.62
N ASN A 2 34.36 -0.47 -12.51
CA ASN A 2 35.55 0.36 -12.29
C ASN A 2 35.57 0.81 -10.83
N PRO A 3 36.71 0.78 -10.14
CA PRO A 3 36.80 1.36 -8.81
C PRO A 3 36.52 2.86 -8.90
N VAL A 4 35.81 3.40 -7.91
CA VAL A 4 35.59 4.85 -7.85
C VAL A 4 36.91 5.50 -7.48
N ILE A 5 37.31 6.51 -8.24
CA ILE A 5 38.54 7.29 -7.98
C ILE A 5 38.14 8.52 -7.19
N ASP A 6 38.82 8.75 -6.07
CA ASP A 6 38.69 9.98 -5.31
C ASP A 6 39.33 11.13 -6.09
N LYS A 7 38.54 12.19 -6.35
CA LYS A 7 38.96 13.35 -7.14
C LYS A 7 40.05 14.18 -6.45
N THR A 8 40.20 14.07 -5.14
CA THR A 8 41.19 14.85 -4.37
C THR A 8 42.54 14.16 -4.30
N THR A 9 42.56 12.84 -4.20
CA THR A 9 43.79 12.04 -4.03
C THR A 9 44.22 11.32 -5.31
N GLY A 10 43.35 11.20 -6.32
CA GLY A 10 43.62 10.47 -7.57
C GLY A 10 43.71 8.96 -7.41
N LYS A 11 43.39 8.42 -6.22
CA LYS A 11 43.49 7.00 -5.88
C LYS A 11 42.11 6.34 -5.83
N PRO A 12 42.01 5.02 -6.06
CA PRO A 12 40.76 4.30 -5.89
C PRO A 12 40.30 4.35 -4.42
N PHE A 13 38.99 4.46 -4.19
CA PHE A 13 38.41 4.32 -2.86
C PHE A 13 38.84 2.98 -2.23
N PRO A 14 39.38 2.98 -1.01
CA PRO A 14 39.83 1.77 -0.38
C PRO A 14 38.64 0.86 -0.03
N ILE A 15 38.85 -0.45 -0.12
CA ILE A 15 37.93 -1.43 0.44
C ILE A 15 38.08 -1.35 1.96
N ARG A 16 36.99 -1.10 2.69
CA ARG A 16 37.01 -0.99 4.15
C ARG A 16 36.55 -2.29 4.78
N LEU A 17 37.43 -2.93 5.56
CA LEU A 17 37.06 -4.02 6.44
C LEU A 17 36.87 -3.47 7.86
N CYS A 18 35.66 -3.52 8.38
CA CYS A 18 35.37 -3.21 9.78
C CYS A 18 34.93 -4.47 10.53
N ASN A 19 35.54 -4.73 11.67
CA ASN A 19 35.13 -5.77 12.61
C ASN A 19 34.63 -5.14 13.90
N SER A 20 33.45 -5.58 14.32
CA SER A 20 32.83 -5.25 15.60
C SER A 20 32.99 -6.44 16.53
N PHE A 21 33.52 -6.18 17.71
CA PHE A 21 33.69 -7.19 18.74
C PHE A 21 33.28 -6.64 20.10
N ASN A 22 33.03 -7.57 21.00
CA ASN A 22 32.74 -7.27 22.38
C ASN A 22 33.73 -8.06 23.24
N ASN A 23 34.22 -7.43 24.32
CA ASN A 23 35.03 -8.13 25.29
C ASN A 23 34.24 -9.33 25.84
N TYR A 24 34.83 -10.50 25.64
CA TYR A 24 34.32 -11.78 26.07
C TYR A 24 35.51 -12.60 26.57
N THR A 25 35.42 -13.06 27.80
CA THR A 25 36.40 -13.98 28.38
C THR A 25 35.68 -15.19 28.92
N ASP A 26 36.10 -16.35 28.45
CA ASP A 26 35.63 -17.66 28.91
C ASP A 26 36.68 -18.25 29.84
N PHE A 27 36.26 -18.75 30.99
CA PHE A 27 37.14 -19.42 31.95
C PHE A 27 36.92 -20.92 31.87
N HIS A 28 37.98 -21.71 32.03
CA HIS A 28 37.91 -23.19 31.96
C HIS A 28 36.92 -23.84 32.94
N ASN A 29 36.43 -23.10 33.94
CA ASN A 29 35.42 -23.53 34.89
C ASN A 29 33.97 -23.33 34.39
N GLY A 30 33.77 -22.93 33.13
CA GLY A 30 32.45 -22.68 32.54
C GLY A 30 31.82 -21.34 32.95
N THR A 31 32.58 -20.45 33.59
CA THR A 31 32.16 -19.08 33.88
C THR A 31 32.61 -18.16 32.74
N TYR A 32 31.85 -17.10 32.48
CA TYR A 32 32.19 -16.12 31.46
C TYR A 32 31.96 -14.69 31.95
N MET A 33 32.73 -13.75 31.41
CA MET A 33 32.47 -12.31 31.55
C MET A 33 32.24 -11.72 30.17
N VAL A 34 31.14 -10.98 30.03
CA VAL A 34 30.75 -10.26 28.82
C VAL A 34 30.53 -8.82 29.22
N TRP A 35 31.21 -7.91 28.55
CA TRP A 35 30.96 -6.47 28.71
C TRP A 35 29.86 -6.07 27.72
N PRO A 36 29.09 -4.99 27.93
CA PRO A 36 28.13 -4.53 26.92
C PRO A 36 28.77 -3.64 25.85
N GLY A 37 30.02 -3.18 26.06
CA GLY A 37 30.71 -2.26 25.17
C GLY A 37 31.06 -2.89 23.82
N GLU A 38 30.65 -2.24 22.74
CA GLU A 38 31.02 -2.61 21.37
C GLU A 38 32.26 -1.81 20.95
N GLU A 39 33.34 -2.54 20.63
CA GLU A 39 34.56 -1.96 20.07
C GLU A 39 34.60 -2.21 18.56
N ASN A 40 34.87 -1.16 17.80
CA ASN A 40 34.90 -1.17 16.35
C ASN A 40 36.32 -0.91 15.86
N TYR A 41 36.87 -1.86 15.10
CA TYR A 41 38.16 -1.70 14.44
C TYR A 41 37.95 -1.74 12.92
N CYS A 42 38.52 -0.77 12.21
CA CYS A 42 38.41 -0.68 10.76
C CYS A 42 39.80 -0.60 10.14
N ARG A 43 40.01 -1.38 9.07
CA ARG A 43 41.20 -1.34 8.23
C ARG A 43 40.80 -1.04 6.79
N GLU A 44 41.57 -0.16 6.17
CA GLU A 44 41.39 0.21 4.77
C GLU A 44 42.39 -0.55 3.90
N LEU A 45 41.87 -1.20 2.87
CA LEU A 45 42.60 -1.94 1.86
C LEU A 45 42.61 -1.09 0.60
N VAL A 46 43.72 -0.44 0.32
CA VAL A 46 43.90 0.29 -0.94
C VAL A 46 44.17 -0.74 -2.04
N PRO A 47 43.36 -0.80 -3.11
CA PRO A 47 43.66 -1.63 -4.27
C PRO A 47 45.04 -1.27 -4.83
N MET A 48 46.01 -2.17 -4.72
CA MET A 48 47.35 -1.97 -5.29
C MET A 48 47.36 -2.40 -6.76
N GLU A 49 48.25 -1.78 -7.56
CA GLU A 49 48.40 -2.09 -8.99
C GLU A 49 48.94 -3.51 -9.27
N LYS A 50 49.51 -4.18 -8.25
CA LYS A 50 50.05 -5.56 -8.37
C LYS A 50 49.31 -6.52 -7.44
N PRO A 51 48.63 -7.56 -7.97
CA PRO A 51 47.84 -8.51 -7.17
C PRO A 51 48.68 -9.54 -6.39
N ASP A 52 49.96 -9.72 -6.73
CA ASP A 52 50.78 -10.85 -6.23
C ASP A 52 51.26 -10.73 -4.77
N GLU A 53 51.07 -9.58 -4.11
CA GLU A 53 51.44 -9.37 -2.70
C GLU A 53 50.29 -9.58 -1.70
N TYR A 54 49.08 -9.90 -2.17
CA TYR A 54 47.91 -9.99 -1.28
C TYR A 54 47.80 -11.36 -0.59
N ASN A 55 48.34 -11.47 0.63
CA ASN A 55 48.14 -12.66 1.46
C ASN A 55 46.90 -12.49 2.37
N MET A 56 45.78 -13.10 1.97
CA MET A 56 44.53 -13.05 2.76
C MET A 56 44.69 -13.70 4.16
N ARG A 57 45.64 -14.62 4.35
CA ARG A 57 45.87 -15.29 5.65
C ARG A 57 46.48 -14.35 6.68
N THR A 58 47.44 -13.50 6.30
CA THR A 58 48.03 -12.51 7.22
C THR A 58 47.01 -11.44 7.62
N PHE A 59 46.08 -11.11 6.71
CA PHE A 59 45.03 -10.14 6.98
C PHE A 59 43.97 -10.64 7.98
N LEU A 60 43.60 -11.93 7.87
CA LEU A 60 42.62 -12.58 8.74
C LEU A 60 43.21 -13.11 10.06
N GLN A 61 44.53 -13.20 10.19
CA GLN A 61 45.23 -13.84 11.32
C GLN A 61 44.90 -13.27 12.72
N ASN A 62 44.46 -12.01 12.82
CA ASN A 62 44.15 -11.37 14.10
C ASN A 62 42.66 -11.36 14.47
N ILE A 63 41.78 -12.08 13.74
CA ILE A 63 40.34 -12.08 14.05
C ILE A 63 40.02 -13.22 15.02
N THR A 64 39.68 -12.86 16.25
CA THR A 64 39.22 -13.82 17.27
C THR A 64 37.70 -14.03 17.14
N PHE A 65 37.28 -15.17 16.59
CA PHE A 65 35.86 -15.47 16.33
C PHE A 65 34.98 -15.51 17.59
N SER A 66 35.53 -15.88 18.75
CA SER A 66 34.77 -15.92 20.01
C SER A 66 34.28 -14.54 20.48
N LYS A 67 35.02 -13.47 20.12
CA LYS A 67 34.66 -12.08 20.45
C LYS A 67 33.91 -11.36 19.33
N LEU A 68 33.94 -11.91 18.12
CA LEU A 68 33.40 -11.28 16.92
C LEU A 68 31.86 -11.23 16.95
N LEU A 69 31.31 -10.03 16.80
CA LEU A 69 29.87 -9.79 16.65
C LEU A 69 29.47 -9.66 15.19
N SER A 70 30.19 -8.83 14.44
CA SER A 70 29.98 -8.67 13.00
C SER A 70 31.25 -8.26 12.26
N LEU A 71 31.31 -8.61 10.97
CA LEU A 71 32.35 -8.18 10.07
C LEU A 71 31.69 -7.58 8.82
N LYS A 72 32.12 -6.36 8.47
CA LYS A 72 31.57 -5.55 7.38
C LYS A 72 32.68 -5.28 6.38
N LEU A 73 32.52 -5.80 5.17
CA LEU A 73 33.41 -5.50 4.05
C LEU A 73 32.67 -4.54 3.10
N SER A 74 33.03 -3.26 3.15
CA SER A 74 32.41 -2.21 2.35
C SER A 74 33.33 -1.78 1.22
N PHE A 75 32.82 -1.76 -0.01
CA PHE A 75 33.53 -1.31 -1.20
C PHE A 75 32.59 -0.59 -2.15
N THR A 76 33.16 0.33 -2.92
CA THR A 76 32.38 1.18 -3.83
C THR A 76 32.92 1.06 -5.24
N PHE A 77 32.05 0.78 -6.19
CA PHE A 77 32.40 0.67 -7.61
C PHE A 77 31.40 1.42 -8.49
N THR A 78 31.85 1.84 -9.68
CA THR A 78 30.98 2.39 -10.70
C THR A 78 30.65 1.34 -11.75
N THR A 79 29.42 1.44 -12.24
CA THR A 79 28.91 0.68 -13.37
C THR A 79 27.97 1.56 -14.19
N PHE A 80 27.67 1.15 -15.41
CA PHE A 80 26.64 1.79 -16.22
C PHE A 80 25.66 0.72 -16.69
N HIS A 81 24.41 1.09 -16.83
CA HIS A 81 23.36 0.26 -17.41
C HIS A 81 23.02 0.81 -18.80
N LEU A 82 23.03 -0.07 -19.80
CA LEU A 82 22.69 0.24 -21.18
C LEU A 82 21.44 -0.57 -21.56
N ASN A 83 20.32 0.11 -21.77
CA ASN A 83 19.11 -0.55 -22.27
C ASN A 83 19.22 -0.67 -23.80
N LEU A 84 19.68 -1.83 -24.29
CA LEU A 84 19.83 -2.07 -25.73
C LEU A 84 18.48 -2.31 -26.45
N ALA A 85 17.39 -2.51 -25.70
CA ALA A 85 16.06 -2.76 -26.27
C ALA A 85 15.25 -1.46 -26.50
N GLU A 86 15.50 -0.40 -25.73
CA GLU A 86 14.86 0.90 -25.86
C GLU A 86 15.91 1.95 -26.21
N THR A 87 16.08 2.23 -27.51
CA THR A 87 17.15 3.10 -28.05
C THR A 87 17.03 4.58 -27.67
N HIS A 88 15.94 4.98 -27.03
CA HIS A 88 15.65 6.38 -26.69
C HIS A 88 16.27 6.86 -25.38
N TYR A 89 16.85 5.96 -24.58
CA TYR A 89 17.46 6.32 -23.30
C TYR A 89 18.99 6.19 -23.37
N GLY A 90 19.69 7.24 -22.93
CA GLY A 90 21.13 7.22 -22.72
C GLY A 90 21.58 6.20 -21.66
N PRO A 91 22.90 6.01 -21.46
CA PRO A 91 23.40 5.11 -20.45
C PRO A 91 23.12 5.73 -19.07
N THR A 92 22.63 4.92 -18.14
CA THR A 92 22.46 5.36 -16.75
C THR A 92 23.67 4.89 -15.94
N CYS A 93 24.43 5.84 -15.38
CA CYS A 93 25.62 5.53 -14.59
C CYS A 93 25.26 5.43 -13.12
N PHE A 94 25.78 4.39 -12.46
CA PHE A 94 25.56 4.12 -11.05
C PHE A 94 26.88 4.05 -10.30
N THR A 95 26.87 4.62 -9.10
CA THR A 95 27.85 4.34 -8.06
C THR A 95 27.19 3.38 -7.08
N VAL A 96 27.75 2.19 -6.97
CA VAL A 96 27.23 1.11 -6.11
C VAL A 96 28.10 1.03 -4.87
N ASN A 97 27.48 1.25 -3.71
CA ASN A 97 28.07 0.97 -2.41
C ASN A 97 27.66 -0.44 -1.99
N ALA A 98 28.57 -1.40 -2.14
CA ALA A 98 28.34 -2.78 -1.73
C ALA A 98 28.92 -3.01 -0.34
N THR A 99 28.17 -3.69 0.52
CA THR A 99 28.63 -4.13 1.84
C THR A 99 28.30 -5.60 2.01
N ILE A 100 29.33 -6.43 2.19
CA ILE A 100 29.17 -7.82 2.62
C ILE A 100 29.18 -7.83 4.14
N LEU A 101 28.08 -8.26 4.73
CA LEU A 101 27.88 -8.35 6.17
C LEU A 101 27.95 -9.81 6.61
N TYR A 102 28.87 -10.08 7.53
CA TYR A 102 29.01 -11.34 8.23
C TYR A 102 28.51 -11.13 9.67
N THR A 103 27.39 -11.75 10.03
CA THR A 103 26.70 -11.53 11.31
C THR A 103 26.85 -12.74 12.21
N ASN A 104 27.40 -12.53 13.40
CA ASN A 104 27.58 -13.54 14.46
C ASN A 104 26.86 -13.16 15.76
N LEU A 105 25.79 -12.36 15.69
CA LEU A 105 25.09 -11.82 16.87
C LEU A 105 24.58 -12.90 17.83
N LYS A 106 24.14 -14.06 17.30
CA LYS A 106 23.61 -15.17 18.10
C LYS A 106 24.68 -16.12 18.63
N ARG A 107 25.94 -16.01 18.17
CA ARG A 107 27.06 -16.91 18.50
C ARG A 107 26.70 -18.40 18.44
N SER A 108 25.80 -18.78 17.55
CA SER A 108 25.24 -20.15 17.47
C SER A 108 26.13 -21.12 16.67
N GLY A 109 27.40 -20.77 16.42
CA GLY A 109 28.29 -21.51 15.52
C GLY A 109 27.98 -21.34 14.04
N GLN A 110 26.92 -20.61 13.67
CA GLN A 110 26.54 -20.30 12.29
C GLN A 110 26.72 -18.81 12.01
N LEU A 111 27.57 -18.49 11.03
CA LEU A 111 27.82 -17.12 10.58
C LEU A 111 26.92 -16.80 9.39
N GLN A 112 25.99 -15.85 9.54
CA GLN A 112 25.10 -15.43 8.44
C GLN A 112 25.82 -14.42 7.54
N ILE A 113 25.83 -14.67 6.23
CA ILE A 113 26.46 -13.80 5.22
C ILE A 113 25.37 -13.16 4.38
N SER A 114 25.36 -11.84 4.27
CA SER A 114 24.47 -11.10 3.38
C SER A 114 25.24 -10.05 2.58
N LEU A 115 24.82 -9.83 1.33
CA LEU A 115 25.33 -8.75 0.48
C LEU A 115 24.24 -7.67 0.40
N VAL A 116 24.56 -6.48 0.86
CA VAL A 116 23.69 -5.30 0.78
C VAL A 116 24.30 -4.31 -0.19
N THR A 117 23.52 -3.85 -1.17
CA THR A 117 23.96 -2.87 -2.16
C THR A 117 23.08 -1.63 -2.11
N HIS A 118 23.71 -0.46 -2.12
CA HIS A 118 23.03 0.83 -2.27
C HIS A 118 23.49 1.49 -3.55
N ASN A 119 22.56 1.65 -4.49
CA ASN A 119 22.82 2.23 -5.80
C ASN A 119 22.53 3.73 -5.75
N ARG A 120 23.47 4.55 -6.19
CA ARG A 120 23.28 5.99 -6.40
C ARG A 120 23.51 6.31 -7.86
N GLU A 121 22.50 6.86 -8.53
CA GLU A 121 22.68 7.34 -9.89
C GLU A 121 23.67 8.52 -9.90
N ARG A 122 24.46 8.59 -10.96
CA ARG A 122 25.43 9.64 -11.22
C ARG A 122 25.35 10.03 -12.68
N GLU A 123 25.61 11.30 -12.98
CA GLU A 123 25.74 11.74 -14.37
C GLU A 123 26.93 11.05 -15.05
N CYS A 124 26.65 10.44 -16.20
CA CYS A 124 27.69 9.82 -17.02
C CYS A 124 28.61 10.89 -17.61
N THR A 125 29.91 10.78 -17.34
CA THR A 125 30.93 11.58 -18.03
C THR A 125 31.27 10.91 -19.35
N GLY A 126 30.46 11.21 -20.38
CA GLY A 126 30.63 10.70 -21.74
C GLY A 126 29.46 11.13 -22.62
N ARG A 127 29.70 11.39 -23.91
CA ARG A 127 28.65 11.70 -24.87
C ARG A 127 28.39 10.46 -25.72
N ILE A 128 27.16 9.96 -25.76
CA ILE A 128 26.75 9.11 -26.89
C ILE A 128 26.69 10.02 -28.12
N LEU A 129 27.48 9.69 -29.13
CA LEU A 129 27.75 10.53 -30.31
C LEU A 129 26.69 10.39 -31.41
N SER A 130 25.40 10.51 -31.05
CA SER A 130 24.34 10.67 -32.05
C SER A 130 23.41 11.79 -31.62
N ASP A 131 23.40 12.89 -32.38
CA ASP A 131 22.52 14.03 -32.11
C ASP A 131 21.03 13.64 -32.28
N ALA A 132 20.74 12.63 -33.11
CA ALA A 132 19.39 12.06 -33.25
C ALA A 132 18.88 11.45 -31.93
N VAL A 133 19.74 10.78 -31.15
CA VAL A 133 19.33 10.15 -29.87
C VAL A 133 19.04 11.21 -28.80
N LYS A 134 19.77 12.32 -28.79
CA LYS A 134 19.52 13.44 -27.85
C LYS A 134 18.22 14.17 -28.17
N GLU A 135 17.95 14.42 -29.45
CA GLU A 135 16.69 15.06 -29.86
C GLU A 135 15.48 14.20 -29.49
N GLU A 136 15.58 12.87 -29.65
CA GLU A 136 14.56 11.93 -29.20
C GLU A 136 14.39 11.91 -27.68
N GLU A 137 15.48 11.86 -26.92
CA GLU A 137 15.44 11.89 -25.44
C GLU A 137 14.77 13.18 -24.92
N GLU A 138 15.17 14.34 -25.44
CA GLU A 138 14.54 15.62 -25.09
C GLU A 138 13.07 15.69 -25.51
N ALA A 139 12.70 15.10 -26.66
CA ALA A 139 11.31 15.01 -27.08
C ALA A 139 10.47 14.13 -26.12
N VAL A 140 11.01 12.99 -25.67
CA VAL A 140 10.34 12.12 -24.70
C VAL A 140 10.18 12.80 -23.34
N ILE A 141 11.23 13.46 -22.83
CA ILE A 141 11.16 14.21 -21.57
C ILE A 141 10.12 15.33 -21.65
N ARG A 142 10.10 16.11 -22.75
CA ARG A 142 9.10 17.16 -22.96
C ARG A 142 7.68 16.60 -23.01
N LYS A 143 7.45 15.47 -23.69
CA LYS A 143 6.14 14.81 -23.74
C LYS A 143 5.67 14.36 -22.35
N ASN A 144 6.54 13.73 -21.58
CA ASN A 144 6.23 13.27 -20.22
C ASN A 144 5.93 14.44 -19.28
N LEU A 145 6.74 15.51 -19.32
CA LEU A 145 6.51 16.72 -18.53
C LEU A 145 5.18 17.40 -18.88
N ALA A 146 4.86 17.49 -20.18
CA ALA A 146 3.59 18.06 -20.63
C ALA A 146 2.39 17.22 -20.13
N LEU A 147 2.50 15.89 -20.19
CA LEU A 147 1.47 14.98 -19.69
C LEU A 147 1.31 15.10 -18.17
N ASP A 148 2.40 15.05 -17.39
CA ASP A 148 2.33 15.14 -15.93
C ASP A 148 1.80 16.52 -15.48
N SER A 149 2.16 17.59 -16.18
CA SER A 149 1.61 18.95 -15.93
C SER A 149 0.12 19.02 -16.24
N PHE A 150 -0.33 18.39 -17.33
CA PHE A 150 -1.75 18.30 -17.67
C PHE A 150 -2.54 17.52 -16.61
N VAL A 151 -2.01 16.39 -16.14
CA VAL A 151 -2.62 15.61 -15.06
C VAL A 151 -2.77 16.45 -13.79
N ILE A 152 -1.74 17.21 -13.39
CA ILE A 152 -1.83 18.10 -12.22
C ILE A 152 -2.94 19.14 -12.40
N ILE A 153 -3.04 19.77 -13.57
CA ILE A 153 -4.08 20.78 -13.83
C ILE A 153 -5.48 20.16 -13.70
N PHE A 154 -5.70 18.97 -14.27
CA PHE A 154 -6.98 18.26 -14.16
C PHE A 154 -7.31 17.86 -12.72
N CYS A 155 -6.35 17.32 -11.98
CA CYS A 155 -6.53 16.96 -10.58
C CYS A 155 -6.77 18.18 -9.68
N VAL A 156 -6.09 19.31 -9.91
CA VAL A 156 -6.33 20.56 -9.16
C VAL A 156 -7.73 21.10 -9.45
N ALA A 157 -8.15 21.13 -10.71
CA ALA A 157 -9.50 21.54 -11.07
C ALA A 157 -10.56 20.61 -10.45
N SER A 158 -10.37 19.29 -10.53
CA SER A 158 -11.21 18.27 -9.89
C SER A 158 -11.31 18.50 -8.38
N PHE A 159 -10.17 18.68 -7.71
CA PHE A 159 -10.09 18.90 -6.27
C PHE A 159 -10.86 20.15 -5.86
N LEU A 160 -10.66 21.28 -6.54
CA LEU A 160 -11.37 22.53 -6.25
C LEU A 160 -12.89 22.40 -6.43
N LEU A 161 -13.34 21.69 -7.47
CA LEU A 161 -14.75 21.40 -7.68
C LEU A 161 -15.33 20.50 -6.58
N CYS A 162 -14.59 19.47 -6.16
CA CYS A 162 -15.01 18.57 -5.08
C CYS A 162 -15.07 19.30 -3.72
N VAL A 163 -14.08 20.16 -3.42
CA VAL A 163 -14.08 21.00 -2.22
C VAL A 163 -15.29 21.95 -2.23
N ARG A 164 -15.60 22.58 -3.37
CA ARG A 164 -16.81 23.42 -3.50
C ARG A 164 -18.08 22.63 -3.20
N SER A 165 -18.23 21.43 -3.78
CA SER A 165 -19.37 20.54 -3.52
C SER A 165 -19.46 20.13 -2.05
N PHE A 166 -18.33 19.86 -1.41
CA PHE A 166 -18.28 19.53 0.01
C PHE A 166 -18.71 20.71 0.90
N VAL A 167 -18.21 21.92 0.63
CA VAL A 167 -18.62 23.14 1.36
C VAL A 167 -20.11 23.42 1.18
N LEU A 168 -20.65 23.21 -0.02
CA LEU A 168 -22.08 23.35 -0.28
C LEU A 168 -22.90 22.32 0.53
N ALA A 169 -22.45 21.06 0.59
CA ALA A 169 -23.10 20.02 1.39
C ALA A 169 -23.10 20.36 2.89
N VAL A 170 -21.98 20.88 3.40
CA VAL A 170 -21.90 21.39 4.78
C VAL A 170 -22.91 22.53 4.96
N LYS A 171 -22.86 23.57 4.12
CA LYS A 171 -23.77 24.72 4.23
C LYS A 171 -25.24 24.29 4.25
N LEU A 172 -25.63 23.36 3.36
CA LEU A 172 -26.97 22.81 3.31
C LEU A 172 -27.35 22.10 4.62
N LEU A 173 -26.45 21.33 5.21
CA LEU A 173 -26.69 20.67 6.50
C LEU A 173 -26.97 21.70 7.61
N TRP A 174 -26.18 22.78 7.69
CA TRP A 174 -26.40 23.84 8.69
C TRP A 174 -27.74 24.56 8.51
N GLU A 175 -28.16 24.80 7.27
CA GLU A 175 -29.44 25.45 6.95
C GLU A 175 -30.63 24.56 7.29
N VAL A 176 -30.55 23.26 6.97
CA VAL A 176 -31.58 22.27 7.30
C VAL A 176 -31.71 22.08 8.81
N GLU A 177 -30.60 21.98 9.56
CA GLU A 177 -30.64 21.92 11.03
C GLU A 177 -31.23 23.19 11.67
N GLY A 178 -30.94 24.36 11.08
CA GLY A 178 -31.52 25.64 11.49
C GLY A 178 -33.04 25.66 11.30
N ASN A 179 -33.53 25.24 10.14
CA ASN A 179 -34.96 25.24 9.80
C ASN A 179 -35.75 24.19 10.59
N LEU A 180 -35.18 23.00 10.80
CA LEU A 180 -35.80 21.94 11.62
C LEU A 180 -35.77 22.25 13.13
N LYS A 181 -35.01 23.27 13.56
CA LYS A 181 -34.77 23.62 14.98
C LYS A 181 -34.35 22.42 15.85
N LYS A 182 -33.80 21.38 15.21
CA LYS A 182 -33.42 20.10 15.81
C LYS A 182 -32.18 19.60 15.08
N LYS A 183 -31.21 19.12 15.85
CA LYS A 183 -30.02 18.46 15.27
C LYS A 183 -30.44 17.12 14.67
N LEU A 184 -30.03 16.87 13.43
CA LEU A 184 -30.32 15.59 12.78
C LEU A 184 -29.48 14.48 13.42
N GLY A 185 -30.00 13.24 13.35
CA GLY A 185 -29.26 12.06 13.77
C GLY A 185 -28.00 11.85 12.92
N TYR A 186 -27.01 11.12 13.45
CA TYR A 186 -25.76 10.86 12.75
C TYR A 186 -25.96 10.19 11.37
N SER A 187 -26.94 9.30 11.27
CA SER A 187 -27.31 8.62 10.02
C SER A 187 -27.78 9.61 8.94
N ASP A 188 -28.66 10.56 9.31
CA ASP A 188 -29.19 11.54 8.37
C ASP A 188 -28.13 12.58 7.98
N ARG A 189 -27.25 12.97 8.91
CA ARG A 189 -26.10 13.84 8.62
C ARG A 189 -25.17 13.22 7.59
N MET A 190 -24.92 11.92 7.68
CA MET A 190 -24.04 11.21 6.74
C MET A 190 -24.63 11.13 5.33
N GLN A 191 -25.96 11.29 5.15
CA GLN A 191 -26.59 11.31 3.82
C GLN A 191 -26.22 12.57 3.02
N PHE A 192 -25.93 13.70 3.68
CA PHE A 192 -25.48 14.92 3.00
C PHE A 192 -24.06 14.78 2.44
N PHE A 193 -23.22 13.93 3.04
CA PHE A 193 -21.85 13.72 2.60
C PHE A 193 -21.75 12.56 1.61
N ASN A 194 -21.43 12.87 0.36
CA ASN A 194 -21.18 11.84 -0.64
C ASN A 194 -19.75 11.28 -0.50
N LEU A 195 -19.63 10.03 -0.03
CA LEU A 195 -18.35 9.32 0.12
C LEU A 195 -17.51 9.31 -1.17
N TRP A 196 -18.14 9.35 -2.34
CA TRP A 196 -17.43 9.41 -3.62
C TRP A 196 -16.60 10.70 -3.76
N TYR A 197 -17.10 11.84 -3.30
CA TYR A 197 -16.33 13.09 -3.36
C TYR A 197 -15.13 13.06 -2.41
N ILE A 198 -15.28 12.44 -1.24
CA ILE A 198 -14.16 12.25 -0.29
C ILE A 198 -13.09 11.37 -0.94
N LEU A 199 -13.48 10.26 -1.58
CA LEU A 199 -12.57 9.37 -2.29
C LEU A 199 -11.83 10.08 -3.44
N ILE A 200 -12.53 10.89 -4.23
CA ILE A 200 -11.92 11.68 -5.32
C ILE A 200 -10.94 12.72 -4.74
N MET A 201 -11.29 13.40 -3.65
CA MET A 201 -10.39 14.36 -3.00
C MET A 201 -9.09 13.71 -2.51
N VAL A 202 -9.16 12.53 -1.88
CA VAL A 202 -7.97 11.81 -1.40
C VAL A 202 -7.13 11.33 -2.59
N ASN A 203 -7.76 10.82 -3.65
CA ASN A 203 -7.09 10.45 -4.89
C ASN A 203 -6.35 11.65 -5.52
N ASP A 204 -7.00 12.80 -5.63
CA ASP A 204 -6.39 14.00 -6.23
C ASP A 204 -5.15 14.44 -5.42
N ILE A 205 -5.18 14.35 -4.08
CA ILE A 205 -4.01 14.63 -3.23
C ILE A 205 -2.85 13.67 -3.52
N PHE A 206 -3.12 12.36 -3.58
CA PHE A 206 -2.09 11.37 -3.91
C PHE A 206 -1.54 11.55 -5.32
N THR A 207 -2.39 11.81 -6.31
CA THR A 207 -1.97 11.99 -7.71
C THR A 207 -1.18 13.27 -7.92
N ILE A 208 -1.57 14.40 -7.29
CA ILE A 208 -0.81 15.66 -7.34
C ILE A 208 0.55 15.50 -6.67
N SER A 209 0.61 14.88 -5.49
CA SER A 209 1.88 14.64 -4.80
C SER A 209 2.80 13.70 -5.60
N ALA A 210 2.26 12.62 -6.19
CA ALA A 210 2.99 11.70 -7.04
C ALA A 210 3.54 12.39 -8.30
N ALA A 211 2.71 13.15 -9.02
CA ALA A 211 3.13 13.88 -10.22
C ALA A 211 4.20 14.94 -9.91
N SER A 212 4.09 15.62 -8.77
CA SER A 212 5.10 16.58 -8.31
C SER A 212 6.46 15.91 -8.05
N VAL A 213 6.47 14.78 -7.33
CA VAL A 213 7.70 14.01 -7.08
C VAL A 213 8.26 13.43 -8.38
N LYS A 214 7.40 12.96 -9.30
CA LYS A 214 7.79 12.43 -10.61
C LYS A 214 8.47 13.49 -11.47
N ILE A 215 7.94 14.72 -11.50
CA ILE A 215 8.56 15.85 -12.21
C ILE A 215 9.91 16.20 -11.59
N GLN A 216 10.02 16.24 -10.26
CA GLN A 216 11.28 16.50 -9.55
C GLN A 216 12.34 15.42 -9.83
N LEU A 217 11.94 14.16 -9.97
CA LEU A 217 12.82 13.07 -10.39
C LEU A 217 13.24 13.19 -11.86
N GLY A 218 12.29 13.47 -12.76
CA GLY A 218 12.57 13.64 -14.20
C GLY A 218 13.46 14.85 -14.51
N THR A 219 13.33 15.93 -13.74
CA THR A 219 14.17 17.15 -13.86
C THR A 219 15.48 17.06 -13.09
N ARG A 220 15.76 15.94 -12.40
CA ARG A 220 16.91 15.75 -11.51
C ARG A 220 17.03 16.82 -10.40
N ALA A 221 15.92 17.46 -10.02
CA ALA A 221 15.87 18.42 -8.92
C ALA A 221 16.06 17.75 -7.55
N ILE A 222 15.66 16.48 -7.45
CA ILE A 222 15.89 15.62 -6.27
C ILE A 222 16.82 14.47 -6.68
N SER A 223 17.66 14.02 -5.74
CA SER A 223 18.50 12.84 -5.95
C SER A 223 17.63 11.63 -6.31
N SER A 224 17.95 10.99 -7.43
CA SER A 224 17.36 9.73 -7.89
C SER A 224 17.81 8.56 -7.01
N SER A 225 17.30 8.56 -5.79
CA SER A 225 17.41 7.47 -4.83
C SER A 225 16.27 6.48 -5.05
N SER A 226 16.51 5.20 -4.78
CA SER A 226 15.46 4.16 -4.81
C SER A 226 14.29 4.50 -3.89
N GLU A 227 14.54 5.19 -2.79
CA GLU A 227 13.50 5.61 -1.84
C GLU A 227 12.50 6.59 -2.46
N ASN A 228 12.99 7.59 -3.19
CA ASN A 228 12.13 8.58 -3.85
C ASN A 228 11.30 7.95 -4.97
N TYR A 229 11.88 7.03 -5.75
CA TYR A 229 11.14 6.27 -6.75
C TYR A 229 10.07 5.35 -6.11
N ASN A 230 10.39 4.70 -5.00
CA ASN A 230 9.44 3.86 -4.27
C ASN A 230 8.28 4.68 -3.70
N ALA A 231 8.56 5.84 -3.10
CA ALA A 231 7.52 6.74 -2.60
C ALA A 231 6.63 7.24 -3.74
N CYS A 232 7.23 7.64 -4.86
CA CYS A 232 6.49 8.07 -6.06
C CYS A 232 5.59 6.96 -6.62
N SER A 233 6.11 5.73 -6.72
CA SER A 233 5.36 4.60 -7.28
C SER A 233 4.19 4.18 -6.39
N ILE A 234 4.38 4.20 -5.06
CA ILE A 234 3.30 3.90 -4.10
C ILE A 234 2.19 4.96 -4.20
N LEU A 235 2.54 6.25 -4.21
CA LEU A 235 1.56 7.33 -4.31
C LEU A 235 0.78 7.28 -5.64
N LEU A 236 1.48 7.08 -6.75
CA LEU A 236 0.86 6.97 -8.07
C LEU A 236 -0.01 5.71 -8.18
N GLY A 237 0.44 4.58 -7.63
CA GLY A 237 -0.30 3.32 -7.63
C GLY A 237 -1.58 3.38 -6.79
N LEU A 238 -1.51 3.96 -5.59
CA LEU A 238 -2.67 4.17 -4.73
C LEU A 238 -3.66 5.17 -5.35
N GLY A 239 -3.17 6.27 -5.92
CA GLY A 239 -4.01 7.22 -6.66
C GLY A 239 -4.72 6.54 -7.85
N GLY A 240 -3.98 5.77 -8.66
CA GLY A 240 -4.54 5.02 -9.77
C GLY A 240 -5.62 4.02 -9.35
N LEU A 241 -5.38 3.25 -8.28
CA LEU A 241 -6.37 2.31 -7.73
C LEU A 241 -7.65 3.05 -7.28
N MET A 242 -7.50 4.14 -6.54
CA MET A 242 -8.63 4.95 -6.09
C MET A 242 -9.39 5.59 -7.27
N ALA A 243 -8.69 6.04 -8.32
CA ALA A 243 -9.32 6.57 -9.52
C ALA A 243 -10.24 5.54 -10.19
N TRP A 244 -9.76 4.29 -10.33
CA TRP A 244 -10.55 3.20 -10.88
C TRP A 244 -11.75 2.82 -10.00
N ILE A 245 -11.57 2.80 -8.67
CA ILE A 245 -12.71 2.64 -7.75
C ILE A 245 -13.69 3.81 -7.92
N GLY A 246 -13.20 5.03 -8.07
CA GLY A 246 -14.02 6.23 -8.32
C GLY A 246 -14.86 6.14 -9.60
N CYS A 247 -14.42 5.39 -10.61
CA CYS A 247 -15.22 5.13 -11.81
C CYS A 247 -16.53 4.37 -11.51
N LEU A 248 -16.59 3.58 -10.42
CA LEU A 248 -17.81 2.88 -10.00
C LEU A 248 -18.96 3.86 -9.69
N ARG A 249 -18.66 5.11 -9.31
CA ARG A 249 -19.67 6.16 -9.16
C ARG A 249 -20.52 6.34 -10.42
N TYR A 250 -19.92 6.21 -11.60
CA TYR A 250 -20.63 6.37 -12.87
C TYR A 250 -21.51 5.16 -13.20
N LEU A 251 -21.24 4.00 -12.58
CA LEU A 251 -22.09 2.83 -12.72
C LEU A 251 -23.35 2.92 -11.85
N GLU A 252 -23.33 3.75 -10.79
CA GLU A 252 -24.48 3.96 -9.91
C GLU A 252 -25.70 4.55 -10.66
N PHE A 253 -25.48 5.29 -11.75
CA PHE A 253 -26.55 5.84 -12.59
C PHE A 253 -27.38 4.75 -13.30
N PHE A 254 -26.84 3.55 -13.48
CA PHE A 254 -27.57 2.44 -14.07
C PHE A 254 -28.33 1.66 -13.00
N ARG A 255 -29.64 1.51 -13.17
CA ARG A 255 -30.54 0.89 -12.17
C ARG A 255 -30.08 -0.50 -11.70
N GLY A 256 -29.48 -1.32 -12.57
CA GLY A 256 -28.95 -2.64 -12.19
C GLY A 256 -27.69 -2.59 -11.31
N TYR A 257 -26.73 -1.73 -11.68
CA TYR A 257 -25.44 -1.61 -10.97
C TYR A 257 -25.54 -0.77 -9.70
N GLY A 258 -26.44 0.24 -9.68
CA GLY A 258 -26.70 1.07 -8.51
C GLY A 258 -27.17 0.27 -7.30
N VAL A 259 -28.01 -0.76 -7.49
CA VAL A 259 -28.46 -1.65 -6.40
C VAL A 259 -27.25 -2.36 -5.75
N LEU A 260 -26.31 -2.84 -6.56
CA LEU A 260 -25.13 -3.57 -6.07
C LEU A 260 -24.19 -2.66 -5.27
N ILE A 261 -23.91 -1.45 -5.78
CA ILE A 261 -23.07 -0.45 -5.11
C ILE A 261 -23.72 0.02 -3.81
N LEU A 262 -25.02 0.29 -3.82
CA LEU A 262 -25.77 0.66 -2.63
C LEU A 262 -25.77 -0.47 -1.59
N THR A 263 -25.84 -1.73 -2.04
CA THR A 263 -25.71 -2.89 -1.17
C THR A 263 -24.35 -2.95 -0.50
N LEU A 264 -23.26 -2.77 -1.25
CA LEU A 264 -21.91 -2.74 -0.67
C LEU A 264 -21.76 -1.62 0.36
N LYS A 265 -22.28 -0.42 0.06
CA LYS A 265 -22.23 0.74 0.97
C LYS A 265 -23.06 0.52 2.24
N SER A 266 -24.25 -0.07 2.11
CA SER A 266 -25.16 -0.32 3.22
C SER A 266 -24.70 -1.48 4.11
N ALA A 267 -24.12 -2.53 3.52
CA ALA A 267 -23.62 -3.69 4.25
C ALA A 267 -22.35 -3.38 5.05
N PHE A 268 -21.50 -2.47 4.55
CA PHE A 268 -20.19 -2.14 5.15
C PHE A 268 -20.23 -1.87 6.67
N PRO A 269 -21.08 -0.99 7.24
CA PRO A 269 -21.09 -0.76 8.69
C PRO A 269 -21.53 -1.97 9.52
N ASN A 270 -22.48 -2.77 9.01
CA ASN A 270 -22.94 -3.98 9.71
C ASN A 270 -21.85 -5.06 9.69
N VAL A 271 -21.23 -5.24 8.53
CA VAL A 271 -20.09 -6.14 8.34
C VAL A 271 -18.91 -5.72 9.21
N LEU A 272 -18.61 -4.41 9.32
CA LEU A 272 -17.52 -3.92 10.14
C LEU A 272 -17.70 -4.27 11.63
N ARG A 273 -18.93 -4.16 12.16
CA ARG A 273 -19.22 -4.58 13.54
C ARG A 273 -18.98 -6.06 13.76
N PHE A 274 -19.43 -6.91 12.84
CA PHE A 274 -19.16 -8.34 12.87
C PHE A 274 -17.65 -8.64 12.77
N MET A 275 -16.95 -7.95 11.87
CA MET A 275 -15.50 -8.09 11.67
C MET A 275 -14.71 -7.70 12.93
N ILE A 276 -15.15 -6.70 13.70
CA ILE A 276 -14.50 -6.36 14.99
C ILE A 276 -14.59 -7.53 15.97
N CYS A 277 -15.75 -8.17 16.09
CA CYS A 277 -15.90 -9.37 16.94
C CYS A 277 -15.02 -10.53 16.45
N ALA A 278 -15.01 -10.79 15.14
CA ALA A 278 -14.17 -11.82 14.53
C ALA A 278 -12.67 -11.51 14.70
N PHE A 279 -12.29 -10.23 14.69
CA PHE A 279 -10.92 -9.78 14.88
C PHE A 279 -10.43 -10.00 16.32
N VAL A 280 -11.27 -9.81 17.33
CA VAL A 280 -10.91 -10.13 18.73
C VAL A 280 -10.61 -11.62 18.89
N MET A 281 -11.42 -12.50 18.30
CA MET A 281 -11.13 -13.94 18.29
C MET A 281 -9.84 -14.24 17.53
N TYR A 282 -9.60 -13.55 16.41
CA TYR A 282 -8.43 -13.73 15.56
C TYR A 282 -7.15 -13.41 16.32
N LEU A 283 -7.15 -12.31 17.10
CA LEU A 283 -6.03 -11.97 17.97
C LEU A 283 -5.74 -13.05 19.01
N GLY A 284 -6.78 -13.69 19.57
CA GLY A 284 -6.62 -14.82 20.48
C GLY A 284 -5.86 -15.98 19.84
N PHE A 285 -6.25 -16.37 18.62
CA PHE A 285 -5.53 -17.38 17.84
C PHE A 285 -4.13 -16.90 17.46
N LEU A 286 -3.97 -15.66 17.02
CA LEU A 286 -2.68 -15.05 16.65
C LEU A 286 -1.65 -15.16 17.77
N PHE A 287 -2.00 -14.70 18.99
CA PHE A 287 -1.10 -14.76 20.14
C PHE A 287 -0.81 -16.20 20.58
N CYS A 288 -1.84 -17.06 20.57
CA CYS A 288 -1.69 -18.47 20.92
C CYS A 288 -0.75 -19.21 19.96
N GLY A 289 -0.97 -19.04 18.64
CA GLY A 289 -0.12 -19.61 17.60
C GLY A 289 1.31 -19.08 17.65
N TRP A 290 1.48 -17.76 17.83
CA TRP A 290 2.81 -17.15 17.94
C TRP A 290 3.61 -17.68 19.13
N LEU A 291 3.00 -17.75 20.33
CA LEU A 291 3.70 -18.16 21.54
C LEU A 291 3.99 -19.67 21.58
N VAL A 292 3.05 -20.51 21.15
CA VAL A 292 3.20 -21.97 21.26
C VAL A 292 3.96 -22.55 20.06
N LEU A 293 3.62 -22.13 18.84
CA LEU A 293 4.21 -22.70 17.62
C LEU A 293 5.48 -21.96 17.18
N GLY A 294 5.71 -20.72 17.64
CA GLY A 294 6.83 -19.89 17.19
C GLY A 294 8.24 -20.50 17.29
N PRO A 295 8.60 -21.21 18.38
CA PRO A 295 9.90 -21.88 18.48
C PRO A 295 10.09 -23.03 17.49
N TYR A 296 8.99 -23.67 17.09
CA TYR A 296 8.99 -24.88 16.28
C TYR A 296 8.74 -24.60 14.79
N HIS A 297 8.28 -23.39 14.45
CA HIS A 297 7.79 -23.06 13.13
C HIS A 297 8.28 -21.74 12.57
N LEU A 298 8.75 -21.80 11.32
CA LEU A 298 9.17 -20.62 10.58
C LEU A 298 8.02 -19.64 10.32
N LYS A 299 6.80 -20.13 10.00
CA LYS A 299 5.62 -19.28 9.74
C LYS A 299 5.13 -18.56 11.00
N PHE A 300 5.25 -19.18 12.17
CA PHE A 300 4.76 -18.64 13.45
C PHE A 300 5.83 -17.90 14.25
N ARG A 301 7.01 -17.65 13.68
CA ARG A 301 8.15 -17.10 14.43
C ARG A 301 7.96 -15.64 14.81
N GLU A 302 7.37 -14.85 13.94
CA GLU A 302 7.12 -13.42 14.14
C GLU A 302 5.61 -13.14 14.09
N LEU A 303 5.16 -12.12 14.81
CA LEU A 303 3.72 -11.85 14.92
C LEU A 303 3.10 -11.49 13.56
N TYR A 304 3.83 -10.78 12.70
CA TYR A 304 3.32 -10.43 11.36
C TYR A 304 3.29 -11.66 10.43
N THR A 305 4.31 -12.53 10.44
CA THR A 305 4.31 -13.77 9.62
C THR A 305 3.22 -14.73 10.10
N THR A 306 2.97 -14.75 11.41
CA THR A 306 1.86 -15.50 12.01
C THR A 306 0.53 -14.99 11.50
N SER A 307 0.36 -13.66 11.42
CA SER A 307 -0.84 -13.05 10.87
C SER A 307 -1.02 -13.33 9.37
N GLU A 308 0.04 -13.21 8.59
CA GLU A 308 0.02 -13.56 7.15
C GLU A 308 -0.37 -15.03 6.96
N SER A 309 0.20 -15.94 7.75
CA SER A 309 -0.11 -17.36 7.70
C SER A 309 -1.56 -17.67 8.09
N LEU A 310 -2.08 -17.08 9.16
CA LEU A 310 -3.48 -17.28 9.58
C LEU A 310 -4.45 -16.68 8.55
N TYR A 311 -4.14 -15.53 7.97
CA TYR A 311 -4.95 -14.92 6.92
C TYR A 311 -4.97 -15.77 5.64
N SER A 312 -3.84 -16.33 5.21
CA SER A 312 -3.79 -17.30 4.11
C SER A 312 -4.64 -18.54 4.40
N LEU A 313 -4.57 -19.07 5.62
CA LEU A 313 -5.37 -20.24 6.03
C LEU A 313 -6.88 -19.97 6.01
N ILE A 314 -7.34 -18.77 6.41
CA ILE A 314 -8.76 -18.39 6.31
C ILE A 314 -9.24 -18.47 4.85
N ASN A 315 -8.38 -18.10 3.90
CA ASN A 315 -8.67 -18.16 2.47
C ASN A 315 -8.40 -19.54 1.83
N GLY A 316 -8.01 -20.55 2.64
CA GLY A 316 -7.73 -21.90 2.17
C GLY A 316 -6.38 -22.07 1.48
N ASP A 317 -5.50 -21.09 1.56
CA ASP A 317 -4.16 -21.15 0.99
C ASP A 317 -3.20 -21.87 1.96
N ASP A 318 -2.28 -22.66 1.40
CA ASP A 318 -1.16 -23.28 2.13
C ASP A 318 -1.53 -24.18 3.33
N MET A 319 -2.74 -24.75 3.36
CA MET A 319 -3.24 -25.58 4.47
C MET A 319 -2.35 -26.82 4.72
N PHE A 320 -2.09 -27.62 3.68
CA PHE A 320 -1.29 -28.85 3.82
C PHE A 320 0.16 -28.55 4.22
N VAL A 321 0.76 -27.50 3.65
CA VAL A 321 2.13 -27.07 3.96
C VAL A 321 2.26 -26.71 5.44
N THR A 322 1.25 -26.06 6.00
CA THR A 322 1.23 -25.71 7.43
C THR A 322 1.10 -26.97 8.31
N PHE A 323 0.33 -27.96 7.86
CA PHE A 323 0.20 -29.26 8.52
C PHE A 323 1.44 -30.16 8.42
N THR A 324 2.25 -30.05 7.37
CA THR A 324 3.49 -30.84 7.25
C THR A 324 4.63 -30.15 7.98
N ALA A 325 4.68 -28.82 7.95
CA ALA A 325 5.64 -28.06 8.72
C ALA A 325 5.47 -28.25 10.25
N THR A 326 4.30 -28.72 10.72
CA THR A 326 3.94 -28.96 12.16
C THR A 326 4.36 -30.32 12.69
N MET A 327 5.06 -31.09 11.87
CA MET A 327 5.70 -32.33 12.29
C MET A 327 6.90 -32.01 13.19
N THR A 328 6.65 -31.97 14.50
CA THR A 328 7.67 -31.78 15.55
C THR A 328 7.97 -33.13 16.22
N GLU A 329 9.17 -33.26 16.80
CA GLU A 329 9.56 -34.45 17.57
C GLU A 329 8.77 -34.58 18.88
N ASP A 330 8.32 -33.45 19.44
CA ASP A 330 7.50 -33.42 20.64
C ASP A 330 6.02 -33.72 20.32
N GLN A 331 5.54 -34.87 20.81
CA GLN A 331 4.16 -35.32 20.61
C GLN A 331 3.12 -34.34 21.18
N ALA A 332 3.43 -33.62 22.26
CA ALA A 332 2.49 -32.68 22.88
C ALA A 332 2.27 -31.45 21.99
N VAL A 333 3.36 -30.89 21.45
CA VAL A 333 3.32 -29.75 20.52
C VAL A 333 2.68 -30.17 19.20
N TRP A 334 3.00 -31.37 18.70
CA TRP A 334 2.36 -31.93 17.52
C TRP A 334 0.84 -32.05 17.70
N LEU A 335 0.37 -32.64 18.79
CA LEU A 335 -1.06 -32.80 19.06
C LEU A 335 -1.75 -31.43 19.20
N PHE A 336 -1.15 -30.53 19.96
CA PHE A 336 -1.65 -29.16 20.11
C PHE A 336 -1.79 -28.47 18.76
N SER A 337 -0.78 -28.57 17.89
CA SER A 337 -0.79 -27.93 16.57
C SER A 337 -1.94 -28.44 15.68
N ARG A 338 -2.26 -29.74 15.75
CA ARG A 338 -3.39 -30.33 15.02
C ARG A 338 -4.71 -29.78 15.51
N VAL A 339 -4.93 -29.83 16.82
CA VAL A 339 -6.16 -29.32 17.44
C VAL A 339 -6.32 -27.83 17.13
N TYR A 340 -5.26 -27.04 17.34
CA TYR A 340 -5.22 -25.61 17.04
C TYR A 340 -5.62 -25.30 15.58
N LEU A 341 -4.96 -25.94 14.60
CA LEU A 341 -5.23 -25.69 13.18
C LEU A 341 -6.63 -26.18 12.77
N TYR A 342 -7.07 -27.36 13.21
CA TYR A 342 -8.40 -27.86 12.89
C TYR A 342 -9.49 -26.96 13.50
N THR A 343 -9.35 -26.52 14.75
CA THR A 343 -10.29 -25.60 15.39
C THR A 343 -10.29 -24.24 14.69
N PHE A 344 -9.13 -23.68 14.35
CA PHE A 344 -9.05 -22.41 13.65
C PHE A 344 -9.70 -22.46 12.26
N ILE A 345 -9.34 -23.46 11.45
CA ILE A 345 -9.84 -23.62 10.08
C ILE A 345 -11.35 -23.85 10.10
N SER A 346 -11.84 -24.76 10.95
CA SER A 346 -13.28 -25.05 11.03
C SER A 346 -14.09 -23.84 11.49
N LEU A 347 -13.63 -23.13 12.52
CA LEU A 347 -14.30 -21.93 13.04
C LEU A 347 -14.33 -20.81 11.98
N TYR A 348 -13.19 -20.48 11.37
CA TYR A 348 -13.13 -19.35 10.46
C TYR A 348 -13.78 -19.64 9.10
N ILE A 349 -13.54 -20.82 8.51
CA ILE A 349 -14.07 -21.14 7.20
C ILE A 349 -15.57 -21.46 7.27
N PHE A 350 -16.01 -22.29 8.23
CA PHE A 350 -17.42 -22.71 8.26
C PHE A 350 -18.33 -21.79 9.07
N CYS A 351 -17.82 -21.09 10.08
CA CYS A 351 -18.67 -20.19 10.87
C CYS A 351 -18.49 -18.74 10.45
N VAL A 352 -17.26 -18.19 10.52
CA VAL A 352 -17.05 -16.75 10.31
C VAL A 352 -17.30 -16.34 8.86
N LEU A 353 -16.75 -17.06 7.87
CA LEU A 353 -17.00 -16.75 6.45
C LEU A 353 -18.47 -16.96 6.07
N SER A 354 -19.11 -18.03 6.56
CA SER A 354 -20.53 -18.27 6.27
C SER A 354 -21.44 -17.18 6.88
N LEU A 355 -21.16 -16.71 8.10
CA LEU A 355 -21.87 -15.58 8.70
C LEU A 355 -21.62 -14.28 7.93
N PHE A 356 -20.38 -14.04 7.49
CA PHE A 356 -20.05 -12.87 6.66
C PHE A 356 -20.90 -12.86 5.39
N ILE A 357 -20.94 -13.98 4.66
CA ILE A 357 -21.77 -14.13 3.45
C ILE A 357 -23.26 -13.90 3.80
N SER A 358 -23.75 -14.49 4.89
CA SER A 358 -25.14 -14.32 5.33
C SER A 358 -25.52 -12.86 5.58
N VAL A 359 -24.65 -12.06 6.20
CA VAL A 359 -24.90 -10.63 6.45
C VAL A 359 -24.97 -9.84 5.14
N PHE A 360 -24.11 -10.18 4.16
CA PHE A 360 -24.17 -9.58 2.84
C PHE A 360 -25.46 -9.94 2.10
N THR A 361 -25.86 -11.22 2.13
CA THR A 361 -27.10 -11.69 1.50
C THR A 361 -28.34 -11.05 2.12
N ASP A 362 -28.42 -10.96 3.44
CA ASP A 362 -29.53 -10.32 4.15
C ASP A 362 -29.67 -8.83 3.79
N THR A 363 -28.54 -8.12 3.73
CA THR A 363 -28.54 -6.70 3.33
C THR A 363 -28.95 -6.53 1.86
N TYR A 364 -28.51 -7.43 0.99
CA TYR A 364 -28.89 -7.45 -0.42
C TYR A 364 -30.40 -7.68 -0.61
N GLU A 365 -30.97 -8.66 0.09
CA GLU A 365 -32.40 -8.96 0.03
C GLU A 365 -33.25 -7.82 0.59
N THR A 366 -32.84 -7.25 1.72
CA THR A 366 -33.49 -6.07 2.33
C THR A 366 -33.53 -4.89 1.36
N LEU A 367 -32.40 -4.57 0.72
CA LEU A 367 -32.36 -3.49 -0.28
C LEU A 367 -33.18 -3.80 -1.52
N LYS A 368 -33.13 -5.05 -2.02
CA LYS A 368 -33.95 -5.48 -3.15
C LYS A 368 -35.44 -5.31 -2.87
N ASN A 369 -35.89 -5.57 -1.64
CA ASN A 369 -37.27 -5.33 -1.22
C ASN A 369 -37.58 -3.82 -1.14
N HIS A 370 -36.68 -2.99 -0.58
CA HIS A 370 -36.85 -1.53 -0.59
C HIS A 370 -36.94 -0.93 -2.00
N PHE A 371 -36.25 -1.50 -2.99
CA PHE A 371 -36.39 -1.07 -4.39
C PHE A 371 -37.73 -1.46 -5.02
N LYS A 372 -38.45 -2.44 -4.46
CA LYS A 372 -39.79 -2.85 -4.91
C LYS A 372 -40.91 -2.11 -4.16
N GLU A 373 -40.78 -1.97 -2.85
CA GLU A 373 -41.84 -1.48 -1.94
C GLU A 373 -41.65 -0.01 -1.53
N GLY A 374 -40.49 0.58 -1.80
CA GLY A 374 -40.11 1.93 -1.37
C GLY A 374 -39.17 1.93 -0.16
N PHE A 375 -38.42 3.02 -0.01
CA PHE A 375 -37.51 3.22 1.11
C PHE A 375 -38.25 3.73 2.36
N PRO A 376 -37.81 3.34 3.58
CA PRO A 376 -38.40 3.87 4.81
C PRO A 376 -38.16 5.39 4.91
N LYS A 377 -39.23 6.14 5.15
CA LYS A 377 -39.18 7.61 5.22
C LYS A 377 -38.48 8.08 6.51
N THR A 378 -37.31 8.70 6.38
CA THR A 378 -36.63 9.39 7.50
C THR A 378 -37.22 10.77 7.77
N ASP A 379 -36.88 11.39 8.91
CA ASP A 379 -37.29 12.76 9.25
C ASP A 379 -36.92 13.75 8.13
N LEU A 380 -35.77 13.54 7.48
CA LEU A 380 -35.34 14.31 6.31
C LEU A 380 -36.23 14.10 5.08
N HIS A 381 -36.63 12.85 4.79
CA HIS A 381 -37.54 12.57 3.67
C HIS A 381 -38.92 13.17 3.90
N ARG A 382 -39.42 13.15 5.15
CA ARG A 382 -40.69 13.82 5.51
C ARG A 382 -40.61 15.34 5.34
N PHE A 383 -39.49 15.95 5.74
CA PHE A 383 -39.26 17.38 5.52
C PHE A 383 -39.20 17.74 4.03
N LEU A 384 -38.54 16.90 3.22
CA LEU A 384 -38.49 17.08 1.77
C LEU A 384 -39.87 16.95 1.12
N GLU A 385 -40.68 15.97 1.54
CA GLU A 385 -42.07 15.82 1.08
C GLU A 385 -42.92 17.03 1.46
N GLN A 386 -42.86 17.49 2.70
CA GLN A 386 -43.56 18.71 3.14
C GLN A 386 -43.15 19.96 2.33
N ALA A 387 -41.86 20.11 2.03
CA ALA A 387 -41.36 21.22 1.22
C ALA A 387 -41.78 21.13 -0.26
N VAL A 388 -42.08 19.93 -0.77
CA VAL A 388 -42.61 19.73 -2.12
C VAL A 388 -44.11 20.04 -2.14
N ASP A 389 -44.87 19.57 -1.15
CA ASP A 389 -46.31 19.84 -1.04
C ASP A 389 -46.58 21.34 -0.86
N ASP A 390 -45.81 22.04 -0.01
CA ASP A 390 -45.90 23.51 0.16
C ASP A 390 -45.56 24.28 -1.13
N ASN A 391 -44.73 23.71 -2.02
CA ASN A 391 -44.40 24.30 -3.32
C ASN A 391 -45.44 23.99 -4.40
N ASP A 392 -46.16 22.86 -4.31
CA ASP A 392 -47.27 22.55 -5.23
C ASP A 392 -48.50 23.42 -4.94
N ASP A 393 -48.76 23.80 -3.67
CA ASP A 393 -49.73 24.85 -3.33
C ASP A 393 -49.31 26.24 -3.89
N LEU A 394 -48.02 26.46 -4.12
CA LEU A 394 -47.50 27.66 -4.78
C LEU A 394 -47.49 27.56 -6.33
N ARG A 395 -47.67 26.37 -6.92
CA ARG A 395 -47.75 26.19 -8.38
C ARG A 395 -49.10 26.63 -8.97
N ASP A 396 -50.13 26.85 -8.16
CA ASP A 396 -51.36 27.50 -8.60
C ASP A 396 -51.20 29.01 -8.89
N ILE A 397 -50.05 29.60 -8.52
CA ILE A 397 -49.65 30.98 -8.91
C ILE A 397 -48.77 30.96 -10.19
N SER A 398 -48.60 29.81 -10.87
CA SER A 398 -47.87 29.74 -12.15
C SER A 398 -48.73 29.99 -13.41
N SER A 399 -49.99 30.41 -13.24
CA SER A 399 -50.82 30.90 -14.37
C SER A 399 -50.24 32.14 -15.06
N CYS A 400 -49.24 32.81 -14.45
CA CYS A 400 -48.54 33.96 -15.04
C CYS A 400 -47.41 33.57 -16.02
N CYS A 401 -46.96 32.30 -16.06
CA CYS A 401 -45.82 31.88 -16.90
C CYS A 401 -46.22 31.11 -18.18
N LYS A 402 -47.45 31.31 -18.70
CA LYS A 402 -47.89 30.75 -20.00
C LYS A 402 -47.41 31.54 -21.23
N ARG A 403 -46.57 32.58 -21.08
CA ARG A 403 -46.14 33.42 -22.22
C ARG A 403 -44.73 33.12 -22.78
N CYS A 404 -43.97 32.21 -22.19
CA CYS A 404 -42.70 31.76 -22.77
C CYS A 404 -42.77 30.27 -23.16
N LYS A 405 -42.81 30.02 -24.47
CA LYS A 405 -42.74 28.69 -25.07
C LYS A 405 -41.39 28.03 -24.76
N CYS A 406 -41.34 27.17 -23.76
CA CYS A 406 -40.35 26.08 -23.68
C CYS A 406 -41.11 24.79 -23.32
N LYS A 407 -41.21 23.87 -24.29
CA LYS A 407 -41.78 22.54 -24.10
C LYS A 407 -40.81 21.70 -23.25
N CYS A 408 -41.18 21.39 -22.01
CA CYS A 408 -40.70 20.18 -21.34
C CYS A 408 -41.73 19.09 -21.59
N LYS A 409 -41.30 17.99 -22.22
CA LYS A 409 -42.12 16.83 -22.55
C LYS A 409 -41.93 15.85 -21.40
N ASP A 410 -42.95 15.69 -20.56
CA ASP A 410 -43.02 14.61 -19.59
C ASP A 410 -43.10 13.28 -20.35
N GLN A 411 -42.25 12.34 -19.96
CA GLN A 411 -42.21 11.00 -20.52
C GLN A 411 -42.55 10.03 -19.40
N SER A 412 -43.84 9.98 -19.07
CA SER A 412 -44.47 8.93 -18.28
C SER A 412 -45.51 8.28 -19.17
N ASP A 413 -45.15 7.17 -19.80
CA ASP A 413 -46.11 6.20 -20.33
C ASP A 413 -45.40 4.84 -20.35
N GLU A 414 -45.78 3.97 -19.42
CA GLU A 414 -45.66 2.51 -19.57
C GLU A 414 -46.44 2.07 -20.81
N PRO A 415 -46.05 0.94 -21.43
CA PRO A 415 -47.07 0.03 -21.89
C PRO A 415 -46.86 -1.40 -21.38
N THR A 416 -47.99 -1.90 -20.91
CA THR A 416 -48.42 -3.25 -20.56
C THR A 416 -47.97 -4.35 -21.53
N GLU A 417 -47.82 -5.55 -20.98
CA GLU A 417 -47.60 -6.84 -21.63
C GLU A 417 -48.35 -7.05 -22.97
N GLN A 418 -47.67 -7.69 -23.92
CA GLN A 418 -48.32 -8.61 -24.86
C GLN A 418 -47.38 -9.76 -25.27
N GLN A 419 -47.82 -10.98 -24.95
CA GLN A 419 -47.33 -12.26 -25.47
C GLN A 419 -47.38 -12.28 -27.02
N THR A 420 -46.33 -12.75 -27.71
CA THR A 420 -46.44 -13.76 -28.78
C THR A 420 -45.06 -14.27 -29.27
N ARG A 421 -44.99 -15.61 -29.47
CA ARG A 421 -44.20 -16.42 -30.45
C ARG A 421 -43.13 -15.69 -31.27
N VAL A 422 -41.90 -16.19 -31.38
CA VAL A 422 -41.46 -17.48 -31.98
C VAL A 422 -40.18 -17.96 -31.31
#